data_AF-A0A8X6G2T2-F1
#
_entry.id   AF-A0A8X6G2T2-F1
#
_cell.length_a   1.000
_cell.length_b   1.000
_cell.length_c   1.000
_cell.angle_alpha   90.00
_cell.angle_beta   90.00
_cell.angle_gamma   90.00
#
_symmetry.space_group_name_H-M   'P 1'
#
loop_
_entity.id
_entity.type
_entity.pdbx_description
1 polymer ?
#
loop_
_entity_poly.entity_id
_entity_poly.type
_entity_poly.pdbx_seq_one_letter_code
_entity_poly.pdbx_strand_id
1 'polypeptide(L)'
;MKSIEPPNMNNTDETIEDEVLRQACELFSKLTVQRVAVENFRSTGQHFKSLEDVCEAVLKYDAKPTKSVTLESGNRVEGNEVGDICKICMDKEMNVVFEPCYHLISCHICAAKIFDLSFV
;
A
#
# COMPACT_ATOMS: atom_id res chain seq x y z
N MET A 1 15.15 25.97 -46.87
CA MET A 1 14.04 25.02 -47.09
C MET A 1 13.97 24.10 -45.88
N LYS A 2 12.81 24.15 -45.20
CA LYS A 2 12.30 23.32 -44.10
C LYS A 2 13.16 23.13 -42.85
N SER A 3 12.84 23.94 -41.85
CA SER A 3 13.04 23.68 -40.43
C SER A 3 12.54 22.28 -40.07
N ILE A 4 13.36 21.51 -39.36
CA ILE A 4 12.94 20.28 -38.71
C ILE A 4 12.69 20.68 -37.26
N GLU A 5 11.42 20.87 -36.91
CA GLU A 5 11.00 21.02 -35.52
C GLU A 5 11.21 19.66 -34.83
N PRO A 6 11.78 19.62 -33.61
CA PRO A 6 11.79 18.39 -32.83
C PRO A 6 10.35 17.96 -32.54
N PRO A 7 10.06 16.64 -32.45
CA PRO A 7 8.73 16.18 -32.06
C PRO A 7 8.39 16.73 -30.68
N ASN A 8 7.44 17.66 -30.65
CA ASN A 8 6.75 18.08 -29.44
C ASN A 8 5.91 16.88 -28.97
N MET A 9 6.46 16.07 -28.07
CA MET A 9 5.70 15.02 -27.40
C MET A 9 5.05 15.64 -26.18
N ASN A 10 3.83 16.11 -26.43
CA ASN A 10 2.87 16.55 -25.43
C ASN A 10 2.75 15.44 -24.38
N ASN A 11 3.43 15.61 -23.25
CA ASN A 11 3.43 14.68 -22.14
C ASN A 11 2.16 14.92 -21.30
N THR A 12 1.00 14.72 -21.92
CA THR A 12 -0.30 14.89 -21.27
C THR A 12 -0.73 13.65 -20.50
N ASP A 13 -0.08 12.50 -20.69
CA ASP A 13 -0.44 11.23 -20.05
C ASP A 13 0.07 11.20 -18.60
N GLU A 14 1.37 11.45 -18.40
CA GLU A 14 2.02 11.38 -17.09
C GLU A 14 1.51 12.46 -16.10
N THR A 15 1.12 13.64 -16.61
CA THR A 15 0.57 14.73 -15.78
C THR A 15 -0.88 14.51 -15.36
N ILE A 16 -1.68 13.80 -16.17
CA ILE A 16 -3.10 13.54 -15.87
C ILE A 16 -3.22 12.40 -14.88
N GLU A 17 -2.36 11.38 -14.98
CA GLU A 17 -2.33 10.26 -14.04
C GLU A 17 -1.99 10.72 -12.61
N ASP A 18 -0.98 11.57 -12.45
CA ASP A 18 -0.59 12.09 -11.14
C ASP A 18 -1.71 12.95 -10.52
N GLU A 19 -2.40 13.75 -11.35
CA GLU A 19 -3.56 14.53 -10.93
C GLU A 19 -4.72 13.64 -10.46
N VAL A 20 -5.09 12.62 -11.24
CA VAL A 20 -6.21 11.71 -10.93
C VAL A 20 -5.94 10.93 -9.64
N LEU A 21 -4.71 10.43 -9.46
CA LEU A 21 -4.32 9.73 -8.23
C LEU A 21 -4.25 10.69 -7.04
N ARG A 22 -3.80 11.93 -7.23
CA ARG A 22 -3.79 12.96 -6.19
C ARG A 22 -5.19 13.28 -5.71
N GLN A 23 -6.14 13.48 -6.63
CA GLN A 23 -7.55 13.71 -6.30
C GLN A 23 -8.16 12.50 -5.57
N ALA A 24 -7.84 11.27 -6.00
CA ALA A 24 -8.29 10.07 -5.30
C ALA A 24 -7.71 9.96 -3.88
N CYS A 25 -6.48 10.43 -3.64
CA CYS A 25 -5.88 10.47 -2.31
C CYS A 25 -6.53 11.49 -1.35
N GLU A 26 -7.33 12.44 -1.86
CA GLU A 26 -8.14 13.32 -1.00
C GLU A 26 -9.39 12.60 -0.46
N LEU A 27 -9.83 11.53 -1.14
CA LEU A 27 -11.03 10.76 -0.80
C LEU A 27 -10.72 9.41 -0.11
N PHE A 28 -9.58 8.81 -0.41
CA PHE A 28 -9.19 7.48 0.06
C PHE A 28 -7.77 7.47 0.62
N SER A 29 -7.42 6.41 1.35
CA SER A 29 -6.05 6.27 1.87
C SER A 29 -5.04 6.20 0.72
N LYS A 30 -3.95 6.96 0.83
CA LYS A 30 -2.87 6.97 -0.17
C LYS A 30 -2.36 5.55 -0.48
N LEU A 31 -2.30 4.68 0.53
CA LEU A 31 -1.85 3.30 0.37
C LEU A 31 -2.83 2.47 -0.48
N THR A 32 -4.14 2.61 -0.26
CA THR A 32 -5.16 1.92 -1.05
C THR A 32 -5.13 2.41 -2.50
N VAL A 33 -5.10 3.73 -2.71
CA VAL A 33 -5.04 4.33 -4.05
C VAL A 33 -3.81 3.86 -4.82
N GLN A 34 -2.63 3.91 -4.20
CA GLN A 34 -1.40 3.43 -4.84
C GLN A 34 -1.46 1.94 -5.17
N ARG A 35 -2.00 1.12 -4.27
CA ARG A 35 -2.10 -0.32 -4.49
C ARG A 35 -3.05 -0.64 -5.64
N VAL A 36 -4.19 0.03 -5.70
CA VAL A 36 -5.18 -0.12 -6.76
C VAL A 36 -4.62 0.36 -8.11
N ALA A 37 -3.90 1.48 -8.13
CA ALA A 37 -3.21 1.95 -9.33
C ALA A 37 -2.19 0.94 -9.87
N VAL A 38 -1.35 0.38 -9.00
CA VAL A 38 -0.37 -0.65 -9.37
C VAL A 38 -1.07 -1.92 -9.87
N GLU A 39 -2.13 -2.38 -9.20
CA GLU A 39 -2.85 -3.58 -9.61
C GLU A 39 -3.57 -3.38 -10.96
N ASN A 40 -4.17 -2.22 -11.17
CA ASN A 40 -4.81 -1.88 -12.44
C ASN A 40 -3.81 -1.86 -13.61
N PHE A 41 -2.64 -1.24 -13.42
CA PHE A 41 -1.58 -1.25 -14.44
C PHE A 41 -1.10 -2.67 -14.75
N ARG A 42 -0.95 -3.52 -13.73
CA ARG A 42 -0.55 -4.92 -13.91
C ARG A 42 -1.57 -5.75 -14.69
N SER A 43 -2.86 -5.48 -14.52
CA SER A 43 -3.93 -6.24 -15.19
C SER A 43 -4.27 -5.70 -16.57
N THR A 44 -4.27 -4.39 -16.76
CA THR A 44 -4.76 -3.74 -17.99
C THR A 44 -3.64 -3.15 -18.85
N GLY A 45 -2.43 -3.00 -18.29
CA GLY A 45 -1.32 -2.30 -18.93
C GLY A 45 -1.54 -0.79 -19.05
N GLN A 46 -2.59 -0.24 -18.43
CA GLN A 46 -2.97 1.15 -18.52
C GLN A 46 -3.16 1.76 -17.14
N HIS A 47 -2.88 3.05 -17.05
CA HIS A 47 -3.19 3.85 -15.89
C HIS A 47 -4.65 4.32 -15.94
N PHE A 48 -5.13 4.84 -14.80
CA PHE A 48 -6.48 5.39 -14.72
C PHE A 48 -6.57 6.72 -15.45
N LYS A 49 -7.61 6.89 -16.26
CA LYS A 49 -7.85 8.09 -17.07
C LYS A 49 -8.89 9.03 -16.47
N SER A 50 -9.68 8.53 -15.50
CA SER A 50 -10.64 9.32 -14.75
C SER A 50 -10.60 8.98 -13.26
N LEU A 51 -10.95 9.96 -12.44
CA LEU A 51 -11.18 9.78 -11.00
C LEU A 51 -12.28 8.75 -10.73
N GLU A 52 -13.31 8.69 -11.58
CA GLU A 52 -14.42 7.74 -11.42
C GLU A 52 -13.95 6.29 -11.51
N ASP A 53 -13.02 5.99 -12.42
CA ASP A 53 -12.45 4.66 -12.58
C ASP A 53 -11.61 4.27 -11.35
N VAL A 54 -10.85 5.21 -10.78
CA VAL A 54 -10.09 4.99 -9.55
C VAL A 54 -11.03 4.71 -8.39
N CYS A 55 -12.06 5.55 -8.22
CA CYS A 55 -13.05 5.39 -7.16
C CYS A 55 -13.75 4.02 -7.25
N GLU A 56 -14.19 3.63 -8.45
CA GLU A 56 -14.84 2.33 -8.66
C GLU A 56 -13.89 1.17 -8.36
N ALA A 57 -12.65 1.25 -8.80
CA ALA A 57 -11.63 0.23 -8.55
C ALA A 57 -11.28 0.13 -7.06
N VAL A 58 -11.19 1.26 -6.35
CA VAL A 58 -10.95 1.30 -4.90
C VAL A 58 -12.12 0.70 -4.13
N LEU A 59 -13.36 1.06 -4.46
CA LEU A 59 -14.55 0.48 -3.82
C LEU A 59 -14.65 -1.04 -4.07
N LYS A 60 -14.28 -1.51 -5.26
CA LYS A 60 -14.18 -2.94 -5.58
C LYS A 60 -13.03 -3.63 -4.85
N TYR A 61 -11.94 -2.90 -4.58
CA TYR A 61 -10.77 -3.41 -3.86
C TYR A 61 -11.05 -3.60 -2.37
N ASP A 62 -11.73 -2.65 -1.72
CA ASP A 62 -12.17 -2.76 -0.32
C ASP A 62 -13.20 -3.88 -0.11
N ALA A 63 -13.99 -4.21 -1.13
CA ALA A 63 -14.91 -5.35 -1.07
C ALA A 63 -14.20 -6.72 -1.16
N LYS A 64 -12.92 -6.77 -1.55
CA LYS A 64 -12.14 -8.00 -1.46
C LYS A 64 -11.66 -8.13 -0.01
N PRO A 65 -11.79 -9.31 0.64
CA PRO A 65 -11.16 -9.54 1.92
C PRO A 65 -9.65 -9.37 1.74
N THR A 66 -9.15 -8.20 2.13
CA THR A 66 -7.75 -7.85 2.03
C THR A 66 -6.99 -8.74 2.99
N LYS A 67 -6.04 -9.54 2.48
CA LYS A 67 -5.00 -10.13 3.33
C LYS A 67 -4.06 -9.02 3.80
N SER A 68 -4.50 -8.19 4.73
CA SER A 68 -3.63 -7.24 5.43
C SER A 68 -4.26 -6.84 6.76
N VAL A 69 -3.47 -6.96 7.83
CA VAL A 69 -3.41 -6.05 8.99
C VAL A 69 -4.77 -5.54 9.46
N THR A 70 -5.34 -6.22 10.45
CA THR A 70 -6.53 -5.78 11.19
C THR A 70 -6.13 -4.73 12.23
N LEU A 71 -6.60 -3.50 12.05
CA LEU A 71 -6.91 -2.60 13.15
C LEU A 71 -8.40 -2.30 13.03
N GLU A 72 -9.23 -3.02 13.78
CA GLU A 72 -10.65 -2.71 13.91
C GLU A 72 -11.06 -2.79 15.39
N SER A 73 -11.44 -1.64 15.94
CA SER A 73 -12.12 -1.55 17.23
C SER A 73 -13.53 -2.11 17.11
N GLY A 74 -13.90 -3.07 17.98
CA GLY A 74 -15.29 -3.28 18.38
C GLY A 74 -15.82 -4.72 18.33
N ASN A 75 -15.54 -5.49 19.39
CA ASN A 75 -16.29 -6.64 19.94
C ASN A 75 -16.80 -7.73 18.97
N ARG A 76 -16.27 -8.96 19.07
CA ARG A 76 -16.68 -10.02 20.04
C ARG A 76 -16.00 -11.36 19.74
N VAL A 77 -15.86 -12.15 20.81
CA VAL A 77 -15.59 -13.60 20.97
C VAL A 77 -14.14 -14.10 20.92
N GLU A 78 -13.75 -14.65 22.07
CA GLU A 78 -12.55 -15.42 22.37
C GLU A 78 -12.30 -16.52 21.32
N GLY A 79 -11.12 -16.47 20.70
CA GLY A 79 -10.70 -17.48 19.74
C GLY A 79 -9.35 -17.14 19.14
N ASN A 80 -8.27 -17.38 19.90
CA ASN A 80 -6.87 -17.48 19.45
C ASN A 80 -6.57 -16.80 18.10
N GLU A 81 -6.52 -15.47 18.12
CA GLU A 81 -6.28 -14.65 16.95
C GLU A 81 -4.82 -14.79 16.50
N VAL A 82 -4.62 -15.49 15.39
CA VAL A 82 -3.32 -15.64 14.68
C VAL A 82 -2.78 -14.27 14.20
N GLY A 83 -3.51 -13.18 14.45
CA GLY A 83 -3.18 -11.79 14.12
C GLY A 83 -2.00 -11.26 14.91
N ASP A 84 -1.93 -11.49 16.23
CA ASP A 84 -1.02 -10.75 17.12
C ASP A 84 0.29 -11.47 17.44
N ILE A 85 0.49 -12.68 16.94
CA ILE A 85 1.70 -13.45 17.20
C ILE A 85 2.81 -13.02 16.23
N CYS A 86 4.03 -12.86 16.75
CA CYS A 86 5.26 -12.56 16.03
C CYS A 86 5.42 -13.49 14.83
N LYS A 87 5.57 -12.89 13.65
CA LYS A 87 5.67 -13.65 12.39
C LYS A 87 7.03 -14.32 12.18
N ILE A 88 7.98 -14.12 13.10
CA ILE A 88 9.31 -14.74 13.06
C ILE A 88 9.31 -16.03 13.89
N CYS A 89 8.97 -15.93 15.18
CA CYS A 89 9.00 -17.10 16.06
C CYS A 89 7.65 -17.83 16.17
N MET A 90 6.54 -17.19 15.78
CA MET A 90 5.17 -17.70 15.97
C MET A 90 4.87 -18.14 17.41
N ASP A 91 5.58 -17.58 18.40
CA ASP A 91 5.54 -17.99 19.81
C ASP A 91 5.07 -16.88 20.75
N LYS A 92 5.43 -15.63 20.46
CA LYS A 92 5.16 -14.47 21.33
C LYS A 92 4.39 -13.41 20.59
N GLU A 93 3.65 -12.59 21.32
CA GLU A 93 2.95 -11.44 20.77
C GLU A 93 3.91 -10.42 20.14
N MET A 94 3.44 -9.75 19.10
CA MET A 94 4.13 -8.64 18.44
C MET A 94 4.09 -7.43 19.36
N ASN A 95 5.26 -6.85 19.64
CA ASN A 95 5.37 -5.72 20.56
C ASN A 95 6.49 -4.73 20.18
N VAL A 96 6.99 -4.83 18.94
CA VAL A 96 8.00 -3.90 18.39
C VAL A 96 7.55 -3.37 17.04
N VAL A 97 7.57 -2.04 16.92
CA VAL A 97 7.30 -1.28 15.70
C VAL A 97 8.64 -0.95 15.02
N PHE A 98 8.72 -1.14 13.71
CA PHE A 98 9.90 -0.78 12.92
C PHE A 98 9.78 0.64 12.37
N GLU A 99 10.54 1.57 12.92
CA GLU A 99 10.70 2.91 12.36
C GLU A 99 11.58 2.88 11.10
N PRO A 100 11.29 3.69 10.05
CA PRO A 100 10.23 4.71 9.95
C PRO A 100 8.93 4.19 9.31
N CYS A 101 8.80 2.89 9.06
CA CYS A 101 7.70 2.31 8.28
C CYS A 101 6.50 1.88 9.12
N TYR A 102 6.61 1.96 10.45
CA TYR A 102 5.57 1.69 11.45
C TYR A 102 4.92 0.29 11.39
N HIS A 103 5.56 -0.69 10.74
CA HIS A 103 5.01 -2.06 10.67
C HIS A 103 5.24 -2.82 11.98
N LEU A 104 4.21 -3.54 12.45
CA LEU A 104 4.22 -4.39 13.64
C LEU A 104 4.27 -5.87 13.21
N ILE A 105 5.46 -6.46 13.18
CA ILE A 105 5.70 -7.82 12.63
C ILE A 105 6.41 -8.78 13.60
N SER A 106 7.01 -8.26 14.68
CA SER A 106 7.87 -9.08 15.55
C SER A 106 7.71 -8.81 17.05
N CYS A 107 8.08 -9.80 17.86
CA CYS A 107 8.31 -9.64 19.28
C CYS A 107 9.70 -9.05 19.55
N HIS A 108 9.90 -8.48 20.73
CA HIS A 108 11.13 -7.80 21.15
C HIS A 108 12.38 -8.67 21.06
N ILE A 109 12.26 -9.98 21.30
CA ILE A 109 13.41 -10.91 21.21
C ILE A 109 13.85 -11.08 19.75
N CYS A 110 12.90 -11.30 18.85
CA CYS A 110 13.20 -11.44 17.43
C CYS A 110 13.67 -10.12 16.81
N ALA A 111 13.07 -9.00 17.21
CA ALA A 111 13.55 -7.67 16.84
C ALA A 111 15.00 -7.47 17.31
N ALA A 112 15.28 -7.69 18.59
CA ALA A 112 16.61 -7.54 19.16
C ALA A 112 17.63 -8.39 18.41
N LYS A 113 17.35 -9.65 18.08
CA LYS A 113 18.28 -10.49 17.28
C LYS A 113 18.61 -9.95 15.89
N ILE A 114 17.69 -9.19 15.28
CA ILE A 114 17.92 -8.54 13.98
C ILE A 114 18.74 -7.26 14.16
N PHE A 115 18.47 -6.49 15.22
CA PHE A 115 19.15 -5.23 15.52
C PHE A 115 20.50 -5.40 16.24
N ASP A 116 20.72 -6.51 16.93
CA ASP A 116 21.93 -6.85 17.69
C ASP A 116 23.01 -7.41 16.76
N LEU A 117 23.22 -6.72 15.64
CA LEU A 117 24.49 -6.73 14.94
C LEU A 117 25.42 -5.77 15.68
N SER A 118 25.89 -6.25 16.82
CA SER A 118 27.07 -5.74 17.51
C SER A 118 28.33 -5.88 16.63
N PHE A 119 28.39 -5.25 15.45
CA PHE A 119 29.63 -4.83 14.75
C PHE A 119 29.32 -4.03 13.47
N VAL A 120 29.20 -2.71 13.57
CA VAL A 120 29.87 -1.75 12.68
C VAL A 120 30.43 -0.61 13.50
#